data_AF-A0A8X7MPX7-F1
#
_entry.id   AF-A0A8X7MPX7-F1
#
_cell.length_a   1.000
_cell.length_b   1.000
_cell.length_c   1.000
_cell.angle_alpha   90.00
_cell.angle_beta   90.00
_cell.angle_gamma   90.00
#
_symmetry.space_group_name_H-M   'P 1'
#
loop_
_entity.id
_entity.type
_entity.pdbx_description
1 polymer ?
#
loop_
_entity_poly.entity_id
_entity_poly.type
_entity_poly.pdbx_seq_one_letter_code
_entity_poly.pdbx_strand_id
1 'polypeptide(L)'
;IYGGIGMGVMAVCVISIIGLSNNAYLWTRVCFFIWPIIILASAVRASLMIFQLNRQQGKIIWECNNGGQLWGTSKETGTSSATMPSGVCSAGFHSLYIAFVFSLLIDIGCQLYAYFMTWRFMKRIEHYKQLSANENLYY
;
A
#
# COMPACT_ATOMS: atom_id res chain seq x y z
N ILE A 1 8.78 8.60 4.81
CA ILE A 1 7.61 7.82 5.29
C ILE A 1 6.65 7.50 4.14
N TYR A 2 6.12 8.49 3.41
CA TYR A 2 5.07 8.26 2.41
C TYR A 2 5.47 7.38 1.21
N GLY A 3 6.66 7.56 0.63
CA GLY A 3 7.13 6.70 -0.48
C GLY A 3 7.80 5.39 -0.01
N GLY A 4 8.53 5.41 1.10
CA GLY A 4 9.33 4.26 1.56
C GLY A 4 8.50 3.05 1.97
N ILE A 5 7.33 3.27 2.60
CA ILE A 5 6.42 2.17 2.98
C ILE A 5 5.85 1.50 1.72
N GLY A 6 5.50 2.28 0.68
CA GLY A 6 5.01 1.73 -0.59
C GLY A 6 6.06 0.88 -1.32
N MET A 7 7.32 1.32 -1.32
CA MET A 7 8.42 0.52 -1.87
C MET A 7 8.67 -0.76 -1.06
N GLY A 8 8.49 -0.72 0.27
CA GLY A 8 8.57 -1.90 1.13
C GLY A 8 7.47 -2.92 0.82
N VAL A 9 6.23 -2.47 0.61
CA VAL A 9 5.12 -3.34 0.19
C VAL A 9 5.46 -4.02 -1.14
N MET A 10 5.95 -3.27 -2.12
CA MET A 10 6.33 -3.81 -3.43
C MET A 10 7.45 -4.85 -3.32
N ALA A 11 8.49 -4.57 -2.53
CA ALA A 11 9.60 -5.50 -2.31
C ALA A 11 9.11 -6.83 -1.70
N VAL A 12 8.22 -6.78 -0.69
CA VAL A 12 7.68 -8.00 -0.08
C VAL A 12 6.73 -8.76 -1.00
N CYS A 13 5.98 -8.06 -1.86
CA CYS A 13 5.22 -8.69 -2.93
C CYS A 13 6.13 -9.47 -3.89
N VAL A 14 7.25 -8.88 -4.32
CA VAL A 14 8.21 -9.56 -5.21
C VAL A 14 8.83 -10.80 -4.53
N ILE A 15 9.22 -10.68 -3.27
CA ILE A 15 9.73 -11.81 -2.48
C ILE A 15 8.66 -12.91 -2.37
N SER A 16 7.40 -12.53 -2.17
CA SER A 16 6.27 -13.48 -2.11
C SER A 16 6.07 -14.21 -3.45
N ILE A 17 6.23 -13.53 -4.58
CA ILE A 17 6.14 -14.13 -5.93
C ILE A 17 7.26 -15.16 -6.12
N ILE A 18 8.50 -14.80 -5.79
CA ILE A 18 9.66 -15.71 -5.89
C ILE A 18 9.47 -16.92 -4.97
N GLY A 19 9.01 -16.69 -3.74
CA GLY A 19 8.73 -17.74 -2.77
C GLY A 19 7.65 -18.72 -3.23
N LEU A 20 6.60 -18.21 -3.88
CA LEU A 20 5.57 -19.04 -4.52
C LEU A 20 6.12 -19.82 -5.72
N SER A 21 6.86 -19.14 -6.61
CA SER A 21 7.37 -19.71 -7.86
C SER A 21 8.28 -20.92 -7.61
N ASN A 22 9.08 -20.90 -6.54
CA ASN A 22 10.01 -21.97 -6.21
C ASN A 22 9.43 -23.02 -5.24
N ASN A 23 8.13 -22.96 -4.88
CA ASN A 23 7.50 -23.83 -3.86
C ASN A 23 8.32 -23.93 -2.55
N ALA A 24 9.02 -22.86 -2.18
CA ALA A 24 9.96 -22.89 -1.07
C ALA A 24 9.23 -22.69 0.27
N TYR A 25 9.01 -23.78 1.01
CA TYR A 25 8.27 -23.81 2.28
C TYR A 25 8.74 -22.77 3.31
N LEU A 26 10.05 -22.56 3.41
CA LEU A 26 10.64 -21.63 4.39
C LEU A 26 10.32 -20.17 4.02
N TRP A 27 10.37 -19.84 2.72
CA TRP A 27 10.05 -18.50 2.21
C TRP A 27 8.57 -18.16 2.37
N THR A 28 7.66 -19.12 2.15
CA THR A 28 6.22 -18.89 2.33
C THR A 28 5.87 -18.58 3.79
N ARG A 29 6.54 -19.25 4.74
CA ARG A 29 6.35 -19.01 6.19
C ARG A 29 6.88 -17.65 6.63
N VAL A 30 8.03 -17.22 6.12
CA VAL A 30 8.58 -15.88 6.38
C VAL A 30 7.63 -14.81 5.84
N CYS A 31 7.13 -14.96 4.61
CA CYS A 31 6.16 -14.04 4.03
C CYS A 31 4.90 -13.95 4.90
N PHE A 32 4.34 -15.09 5.33
CA PHE A 32 3.15 -15.13 6.18
C PHE A 32 3.33 -14.36 7.51
N PHE A 33 4.53 -14.37 8.09
CA PHE A 33 4.84 -13.62 9.31
C PHE A 33 5.02 -12.11 9.06
N ILE A 34 5.60 -11.74 7.92
CA ILE A 34 5.87 -10.33 7.57
C ILE A 34 4.59 -9.59 7.15
N TRP A 35 3.68 -10.26 6.44
CA TRP A 35 2.43 -9.68 5.95
C TRP A 35 1.58 -8.91 6.97
N PRO A 36 1.27 -9.44 8.17
CA PRO A 36 0.47 -8.70 9.17
C PRO A 36 1.17 -7.41 9.64
N ILE A 37 2.51 -7.42 9.75
CA ILE A 37 3.27 -6.23 10.14
C ILE A 37 3.16 -5.15 9.05
N ILE A 38 3.23 -5.55 7.78
CA ILE A 38 3.10 -4.63 6.64
C ILE A 38 1.70 -4.03 6.55
N ILE A 39 0.65 -4.84 6.75
CA ILE A 39 -0.73 -4.36 6.75
C ILE A 39 -0.95 -3.32 7.87
N LEU A 40 -0.37 -3.54 9.05
CA LEU A 40 -0.41 -2.55 10.12
C LEU A 40 0.35 -1.26 9.75
N ALA A 41 1.54 -1.38 9.18
CA ALA A 41 2.32 -0.23 8.73
C ALA A 41 1.63 0.57 7.61
N SER A 42 0.96 -0.10 6.68
CA SER A 42 0.20 0.53 5.59
C SER A 42 -1.06 1.23 6.10
N ALA A 43 -1.74 0.67 7.11
CA ALA A 43 -2.85 1.32 7.79
C ALA A 43 -2.41 2.63 8.48
N VAL A 44 -1.29 2.61 9.23
CA VAL A 44 -0.74 3.81 9.85
C VAL A 44 -0.38 4.87 8.79
N ARG A 45 0.23 4.46 7.67
CA ARG A 45 0.52 5.36 6.54
C ARG A 45 -0.76 6.02 6.01
N ALA A 46 -1.82 5.24 5.77
CA ALA A 46 -3.09 5.74 5.27
C ALA A 46 -3.72 6.76 6.25
N SER A 47 -3.73 6.47 7.55
CA SER A 47 -4.23 7.38 8.58
C SER A 47 -3.47 8.72 8.59
N LEU A 48 -2.13 8.67 8.54
CA LEU A 48 -1.31 9.89 8.50
C LEU A 48 -1.52 10.71 7.23
N MET A 49 -1.71 10.07 6.08
CA MET A 49 -2.01 10.77 4.83
C MET A 49 -3.37 11.48 4.88
N ILE A 50 -4.41 10.79 5.35
CA ILE A 50 -5.76 11.37 5.50
C ILE A 50 -5.73 12.55 6.49
N PHE A 51 -5.03 12.40 7.61
CA PHE A 51 -4.87 13.46 8.60
C PHE A 51 -4.21 14.71 8.00
N GLN A 52 -3.12 14.54 7.25
CA GLN A 52 -2.45 15.68 6.61
C GLN A 52 -3.31 16.33 5.53
N LEU A 53 -4.06 15.54 4.75
CA LEU A 53 -4.95 16.05 3.72
C LEU A 53 -6.06 16.92 4.33
N ASN A 54 -6.70 16.44 5.41
CA ASN A 54 -7.71 17.21 6.13
C ASN A 54 -7.13 18.48 6.77
N ARG A 55 -5.92 18.40 7.33
CA ARG A 55 -5.25 19.57 7.95
C ARG A 55 -4.90 20.66 6.93
N GLN A 56 -4.64 20.31 5.67
CA GLN A 56 -4.24 21.28 4.64
C GLN A 56 -5.39 21.67 3.69
N GLN A 57 -6.62 21.20 3.94
CA GLN A 57 -7.80 21.49 3.11
C GLN A 57 -7.99 22.98 2.79
N GLY A 58 -7.89 23.85 3.80
CA GLY A 58 -8.10 25.29 3.62
C GLY A 58 -7.05 25.94 2.71
N LYS A 59 -5.81 25.43 2.73
CA LYS A 59 -4.75 25.92 1.83
C LYS A 59 -5.01 25.48 0.40
N ILE A 60 -5.38 24.21 0.19
CA ILE A 60 -5.69 23.67 -1.14
C ILE A 60 -6.85 24.44 -1.81
N ILE A 61 -7.90 24.74 -1.05
CA ILE A 61 -9.05 25.52 -1.56
C ILE A 61 -8.59 26.93 -1.95
N TRP A 62 -7.73 27.57 -1.15
CA TRP A 62 -7.20 28.88 -1.50
C TRP A 62 -6.29 28.85 -2.72
N GLU A 63 -5.41 27.85 -2.85
CA GLU A 63 -4.54 27.70 -4.03
C GLU A 63 -5.39 27.57 -5.30
N CYS A 64 -6.48 26.81 -5.25
CA CYS A 64 -7.44 26.72 -6.35
C CYS A 64 -8.18 28.02 -6.65
N ASN A 65 -8.59 28.77 -5.63
CA ASN A 65 -9.29 30.05 -5.82
C ASN A 65 -8.37 31.17 -6.34
N ASN A 66 -7.06 31.04 -6.20
CA ASN A 66 -6.06 32.02 -6.65
C ASN A 66 -5.32 31.55 -7.90
N GLY A 67 -5.98 30.79 -8.78
CA GLY A 67 -5.43 30.38 -10.08
C GLY A 67 -4.28 29.38 -9.98
N GLY A 68 -4.24 28.54 -8.93
CA GLY A 68 -3.21 27.54 -8.72
C GLY A 68 -1.90 28.08 -8.13
N GLN A 69 -1.91 29.31 -7.60
CA GLN A 69 -0.78 29.91 -6.88
C GLN A 69 -0.44 29.09 -5.63
N LEU A 70 0.84 28.78 -5.40
CA LEU A 70 1.30 28.11 -4.18
C LEU A 70 1.05 28.98 -2.94
N TRP A 71 0.53 28.37 -1.87
CA TRP A 71 0.39 29.00 -0.56
C TRP A 71 1.78 29.33 0.02
N GLY A 72 1.91 30.47 0.71
CA GLY A 72 3.20 31.07 1.10
C GLY A 72 4.28 30.11 1.65
N THR A 73 3.92 29.14 2.49
CA THR A 73 4.87 28.13 3.01
C THR A 73 5.40 27.16 1.95
N SER A 74 4.58 26.82 0.95
CA SER A 74 4.94 25.93 -0.17
C SER A 74 5.88 26.64 -1.16
N LYS A 75 5.71 27.97 -1.31
CA LYS A 75 6.57 28.82 -2.15
C LYS A 75 7.96 29.03 -1.53
N GLU A 76 8.04 29.19 -0.21
CA GLU A 76 9.29 29.39 0.53
C GLU A 76 10.13 28.13 0.70
N THR A 77 9.51 26.95 0.71
CA THR A 77 10.24 25.66 0.78
C THR A 77 10.84 25.26 -0.59
N GLY A 78 10.58 26.05 -1.65
CA GLY A 78 11.36 26.11 -2.88
C GLY A 78 11.58 24.80 -3.61
N THR A 79 10.64 24.36 -4.46
CA THR A 79 11.04 23.41 -5.53
C THR A 79 10.25 23.49 -6.84
N SER A 80 9.12 24.17 -6.98
CA SER A 80 8.51 24.24 -8.32
C SER A 80 7.63 25.46 -8.54
N SER A 81 7.81 26.12 -9.68
CA SER A 81 6.83 26.97 -10.37
C SER A 81 5.59 26.17 -10.84
N ALA A 82 5.39 24.95 -10.32
CA ALA A 82 4.31 24.05 -10.69
C ALA A 82 3.03 24.57 -10.04
N THR A 83 2.24 25.28 -10.83
CA THR A 83 0.84 25.56 -10.52
C THR A 83 0.09 24.26 -10.25
N MET A 84 -0.81 24.29 -9.27
CA MET A 84 -1.70 23.18 -9.00
C MET A 84 -2.45 22.80 -10.30
N PRO A 85 -2.54 21.51 -10.68
CA PRO A 85 -3.17 21.12 -11.94
C PRO A 85 -4.63 21.57 -11.98
N SER A 86 -5.03 22.24 -13.07
CA SER A 86 -6.39 22.77 -13.25
C SER A 86 -7.48 21.71 -13.09
N GLY A 87 -7.17 20.45 -13.43
CA GLY A 87 -8.07 19.31 -13.21
C GLY A 87 -8.39 19.04 -11.73
N VAL A 88 -7.45 19.29 -10.82
CA VAL A 88 -7.68 19.13 -9.38
C VAL A 88 -8.60 20.23 -8.84
N CYS A 89 -8.42 21.46 -9.33
CA CYS A 89 -9.24 22.60 -8.92
C CYS A 89 -10.64 22.60 -9.56
N SER A 90 -10.79 22.05 -10.76
CA SER A 90 -12.08 21.88 -11.43
C SER A 90 -12.93 20.76 -10.80
N ALA A 91 -12.32 19.64 -10.41
CA ALA A 91 -13.02 18.52 -9.76
C ALA A 91 -13.40 18.79 -8.29
N GLY A 92 -12.72 19.75 -7.64
CA GLY A 92 -12.97 20.17 -6.26
C GLY A 92 -12.37 19.24 -5.20
N PHE A 93 -12.10 19.80 -4.02
CA PHE A 93 -11.46 19.08 -2.91
C PHE A 93 -12.23 17.84 -2.47
N HIS A 94 -13.57 17.88 -2.52
CA HIS A 94 -14.41 16.77 -2.11
C HIS A 94 -14.22 15.53 -3.01
N SER A 95 -14.14 15.72 -4.32
CA SER A 95 -13.89 14.64 -5.28
C SER A 95 -12.49 14.05 -5.09
N LEU A 96 -11.48 14.92 -4.90
CA LEU A 96 -10.11 14.48 -4.63
C LEU A 96 -10.01 13.67 -3.33
N TYR A 97 -10.67 14.13 -2.27
CA TYR A 97 -10.68 13.43 -0.98
C TYR A 97 -11.29 12.03 -1.10
N ILE A 98 -12.44 11.91 -1.77
CA ILE A 98 -13.10 10.63 -1.99
C ILE A 98 -12.21 9.69 -2.81
N ALA A 99 -11.67 10.15 -3.95
CA ALA A 99 -10.80 9.35 -4.79
C ALA A 99 -9.56 8.85 -4.02
N PHE A 100 -8.96 9.72 -3.20
CA PHE A 100 -7.81 9.38 -2.38
C PHE A 100 -8.15 8.32 -1.33
N VAL A 101 -9.22 8.50 -0.56
CA VAL A 101 -9.64 7.52 0.46
C VAL A 101 -10.00 6.18 -0.19
N PHE A 102 -10.72 6.18 -1.33
CA PHE A 102 -11.04 4.95 -2.05
C PHE A 102 -9.79 4.23 -2.55
N SER A 103 -8.81 4.94 -3.10
CA SER A 103 -7.54 4.33 -3.52
C SER A 103 -6.79 3.66 -2.35
N LEU A 104 -6.82 4.27 -1.15
CA LEU A 104 -6.20 3.69 0.04
C LEU A 104 -6.95 2.45 0.54
N LEU A 105 -8.28 2.42 0.44
CA LEU A 105 -9.07 1.24 0.77
C LEU A 105 -8.81 0.07 -0.17
N ILE A 106 -8.73 0.35 -1.48
CA ILE A 106 -8.40 -0.67 -2.48
C ILE A 106 -6.99 -1.22 -2.25
N ASP A 107 -6.01 -0.37 -1.94
CA ASP A 107 -4.65 -0.80 -1.59
C ASP A 107 -4.64 -1.79 -0.40
N ILE A 108 -5.34 -1.47 0.67
CA ILE A 108 -5.48 -2.38 1.83
C ILE A 108 -6.20 -3.68 1.43
N GLY A 109 -7.26 -3.59 0.61
CA GLY A 109 -7.96 -4.75 0.08
C GLY A 109 -7.04 -5.69 -0.72
N CYS A 110 -6.21 -5.12 -1.59
CA CYS A 110 -5.20 -5.87 -2.34
C CYS A 110 -4.15 -6.52 -1.43
N GLN A 111 -3.71 -5.84 -0.36
CA GLN A 111 -2.76 -6.40 0.60
C GLN A 111 -3.37 -7.56 1.41
N LEU A 112 -4.64 -7.44 1.83
CA LEU A 112 -5.37 -8.53 2.47
C LEU A 112 -5.53 -9.74 1.55
N TYR A 113 -5.81 -9.50 0.26
CA TYR A 113 -5.89 -10.55 -0.74
C TYR A 113 -4.55 -11.26 -0.95
N ALA A 114 -3.44 -10.51 -1.00
CA ALA A 114 -2.10 -11.07 -1.10
C ALA A 114 -1.75 -11.93 0.13
N TYR A 115 -2.10 -11.47 1.34
CA TYR A 115 -1.97 -12.26 2.56
C TYR A 115 -2.76 -13.56 2.49
N PHE A 116 -4.03 -13.51 2.08
CA PHE A 116 -4.87 -14.69 1.90
C PHE A 116 -4.25 -15.71 0.92
N MET A 117 -3.70 -15.22 -0.20
CA MET A 117 -2.99 -16.06 -1.16
C MET A 117 -1.79 -16.77 -0.52
N THR A 118 -0.93 -16.05 0.20
CA THR A 118 0.23 -16.69 0.87
C THR A 118 -0.17 -17.76 1.88
N TRP A 119 -1.24 -17.53 2.64
CA TRP A 119 -1.80 -18.54 3.55
C TRP A 119 -2.29 -19.78 2.80
N ARG A 120 -3.06 -19.58 1.72
CA ARG A 120 -3.57 -20.68 0.90
C ARG A 120 -2.45 -21.54 0.33
N PHE A 121 -1.38 -20.92 -0.17
CA PHE A 121 -0.21 -21.64 -0.68
C PHE A 121 0.53 -22.39 0.41
N MET A 122 0.70 -21.79 1.60
CA MET A 122 1.33 -22.45 2.74
C MET A 122 0.59 -23.75 3.13
N LYS A 123 -0.74 -23.69 3.23
CA LYS A 123 -1.55 -24.88 3.58
C LYS A 123 -1.51 -25.96 2.51
N ARG A 124 -1.47 -25.58 1.24
CA ARG A 124 -1.28 -26.52 0.13
C ARG A 124 0.04 -27.28 0.24
N ILE A 125 1.16 -26.58 0.47
CA ILE A 125 2.48 -27.21 0.58
C ILE A 125 2.57 -28.11 1.81
N GLU A 126 2.00 -27.69 2.94
CA GLU A 126 1.95 -28.48 4.17
C GLU A 126 1.22 -29.82 3.94
N HIS A 127 0.09 -29.79 3.22
CA HIS A 127 -0.65 -30.99 2.87
C HIS A 127 0.15 -31.96 1.98
N TYR A 128 0.82 -31.47 0.93
CA TYR A 128 1.65 -32.31 0.06
C TYR A 128 2.85 -32.92 0.79
N LYS A 129 3.45 -32.18 1.73
CA LYS A 129 4.54 -32.71 2.57
C LYS A 129 4.06 -33.84 3.49
N GLN A 130 2.88 -33.69 4.08
CA GLN A 130 2.29 -34.74 4.92
C GLN A 130 1.95 -36.00 4.11
N LEU A 131 1.43 -35.84 2.88
CA LEU A 131 1.13 -36.95 1.99
C LEU A 131 2.41 -37.73 1.60
N SER A 132 3.45 -37.01 1.20
CA SER A 132 4.75 -37.62 0.86
C SER A 132 5.41 -38.30 2.05
N ALA A 133 5.33 -37.72 3.26
CA ALA A 133 5.86 -38.34 4.47
C ALA A 133 5.13 -39.63 4.84
N ASN A 134 3.81 -39.68 4.65
CA ASN A 134 3.02 -40.88 4.86
C ASN A 134 3.38 -41.96 3.84
N GLU A 135 3.53 -41.63 2.55
CA GLU A 135 4.01 -42.58 1.55
C GLU A 135 5.36 -43.18 1.96
N ASN A 136 6.32 -42.37 2.42
CA ASN A 136 7.65 -42.82 2.89
C ASN A 136 7.66 -43.78 4.08
N LEU A 137 6.52 -43.95 4.77
CA LEU A 137 6.38 -44.91 5.86
C LEU A 137 5.82 -46.27 5.40
N TYR A 138 5.32 -46.38 4.17
CA TYR A 138 4.71 -47.61 3.63
C TYR A 138 5.64 -48.40 2.68
N TYR A 139 6.87 -47.93 2.47
CA TYR A 139 7.95 -48.65 1.76
C TYR A 139 9.19 -48.74 2.65
#